data_AF-E9DH30-F1
#
_entry.id   AF-E9DH30-F1
#
_cell.length_a   1.000
_cell.length_b   1.000
_cell.length_c   1.000
_cell.angle_alpha   90.00
_cell.angle_beta   90.00
_cell.angle_gamma   90.00
#
_symmetry.space_group_name_H-M   'P 1'
#
loop_
_entity.id
_entity.type
_entity.pdbx_description
1 polymer ?
#
loop_
_entity_poly.entity_id
_entity_poly.type
_entity_poly.pdbx_seq_one_letter_code
_entity_poly.pdbx_strand_id
1 'polypeptide(L)'
;MMDDSLFLVQSAPDGFESATPLVLIHDGGGTTVSYFYLESLDRTVYAIQNPRFYSGEPWEGGLPEMGRIYAGLIRSVLPSGPIILGGWSLGGMISLEVASILARTSDIQVLGIVMIDSINPLNAAIQSANVAPHQVEYDEHTRPETRELVSNCMKMAVAMSSDWIPPVWKGCGDQDLIGRRKAMEATLSSRMPAQYGNSCSVTEMDVPWRDILPTVPPTVLLRCNEYVPISSPEGCNAVSRVDVCREMPRLGWEEYGYDMISTVMDIPGHHFNIFAKDHLDEVSSQVKLACRLIERAGL
;
A
#
# COMPACT_ATOMS: atom_id res chain seq x y z
N MET A 1 16.40 8.86 11.48
CA MET A 1 15.22 9.54 12.05
C MET A 1 14.02 9.20 11.17
N MET A 2 12.77 9.60 11.49
CA MET A 2 11.62 9.33 10.59
C MET A 2 11.90 9.82 9.16
N ASP A 3 12.63 10.92 9.05
CA ASP A 3 13.03 11.59 7.80
C ASP A 3 13.85 10.72 6.81
N ASP A 4 14.41 9.58 7.23
CA ASP A 4 15.26 8.74 6.37
C ASP A 4 14.50 7.55 5.74
N SER A 5 13.17 7.58 5.70
CA SER A 5 12.36 6.42 5.27
C SER A 5 11.79 6.53 3.86
N LEU A 6 11.99 7.66 3.17
CA LEU A 6 11.62 7.85 1.76
C LEU A 6 12.89 7.88 0.90
N PHE A 7 13.01 6.93 -0.01
CA PHE A 7 14.21 6.73 -0.84
C PHE A 7 13.92 7.04 -2.30
N LEU A 8 14.87 7.67 -2.99
CA LEU A 8 14.87 7.71 -4.45
C LEU A 8 15.35 6.35 -4.99
N VAL A 9 14.46 5.59 -5.63
CA VAL A 9 14.75 4.28 -6.23
C VAL A 9 15.24 4.44 -7.66
N GLN A 10 14.57 5.27 -8.46
CA GLN A 10 14.93 5.57 -9.84
C GLN A 10 14.82 7.08 -10.08
N SER A 11 15.82 7.65 -10.73
CA SER A 11 15.67 8.99 -11.34
C SER A 11 14.98 8.85 -12.69
N ALA A 12 14.18 9.85 -13.08
CA ALA A 12 13.65 9.89 -14.44
C ALA A 12 14.80 9.88 -15.46
N PRO A 13 14.77 8.99 -16.47
CA PRO A 13 15.74 9.02 -17.56
C PRO A 13 15.52 10.24 -18.47
N ASP A 14 16.53 10.56 -19.27
CA ASP A 14 16.48 11.67 -20.23
C ASP A 14 15.23 11.56 -21.14
N GLY A 15 14.48 12.66 -21.23
CA GLY A 15 13.22 12.74 -21.99
C GLY A 15 11.97 12.30 -21.23
N PHE A 16 12.09 11.88 -19.97
CA PHE A 16 10.98 11.51 -19.08
C PHE A 16 10.90 12.38 -17.81
N GLU A 17 11.59 13.52 -17.77
CA GLU A 17 11.70 14.39 -16.59
C GLU A 17 10.35 15.00 -16.19
N SER A 18 9.40 15.11 -17.13
CA SER A 18 8.05 15.60 -16.88
C SER A 18 7.03 14.48 -16.58
N ALA A 19 7.45 13.20 -16.58
CA ALA A 19 6.56 12.11 -16.21
C ALA A 19 6.16 12.23 -14.72
N THR A 20 4.92 11.86 -14.39
CA THR A 20 4.44 12.05 -13.02
C THR A 20 5.21 11.13 -12.06
N PRO A 21 5.79 11.64 -10.96
CA PRO A 21 6.52 10.79 -10.02
C PRO A 21 5.65 9.68 -9.44
N LEU A 22 6.24 8.50 -9.25
CA LEU A 22 5.60 7.36 -8.58
C LEU A 22 6.17 7.19 -7.17
N VAL A 23 5.32 7.05 -6.16
CA VAL A 23 5.72 6.73 -4.78
C VAL A 23 5.21 5.34 -4.41
N LEU A 24 6.13 4.39 -4.22
CA LEU A 24 5.84 2.99 -3.88
C LEU A 24 5.98 2.75 -2.37
N ILE A 25 4.92 2.25 -1.74
CA ILE A 25 4.89 1.97 -0.30
C ILE A 25 5.23 0.50 -0.07
N HIS A 26 6.10 0.21 0.90
CA HIS A 26 6.51 -1.16 1.24
C HIS A 26 5.32 -2.14 1.45
N ASP A 27 5.60 -3.43 1.27
CA ASP A 27 4.67 -4.52 1.53
C ASP A 27 4.61 -4.88 3.03
N GLY A 28 3.94 -5.97 3.40
CA GLY A 28 3.84 -6.42 4.79
C GLY A 28 5.20 -6.66 5.47
N GLY A 29 6.25 -6.97 4.71
CA GLY A 29 7.61 -7.17 5.20
C GLY A 29 8.32 -5.90 5.65
N GLY A 30 7.80 -4.72 5.30
CA GLY A 30 8.35 -3.44 5.75
C GLY A 30 9.54 -2.91 4.97
N THR A 31 9.99 -3.60 3.91
CA THR A 31 11.20 -3.26 3.14
C THR A 31 10.87 -2.72 1.75
N THR A 32 11.78 -1.97 1.15
CA THR A 32 11.64 -1.44 -0.22
C THR A 32 12.51 -2.17 -1.24
N VAL A 33 13.27 -3.19 -0.81
CA VAL A 33 14.27 -3.88 -1.62
C VAL A 33 13.67 -4.41 -2.93
N SER A 34 12.45 -4.94 -2.89
CA SER A 34 11.73 -5.44 -4.06
C SER A 34 11.62 -4.41 -5.20
N TYR A 35 11.45 -3.13 -4.86
CA TYR A 35 11.30 -2.07 -5.86
C TYR A 35 12.61 -1.69 -6.54
N PHE A 36 13.77 -1.99 -5.94
CA PHE A 36 15.08 -1.77 -6.56
C PHE A 36 15.40 -2.82 -7.64
N TYR A 37 14.69 -3.94 -7.68
CA TYR A 37 14.82 -4.94 -8.75
C TYR A 37 14.04 -4.57 -10.02
N LEU A 38 13.09 -3.65 -9.93
CA LEU A 38 12.30 -3.25 -11.09
C LEU A 38 13.20 -2.56 -12.14
N GLU A 39 13.05 -2.99 -13.39
CA GLU A 39 13.57 -2.26 -14.55
C GLU A 39 13.08 -0.80 -14.58
N SER A 40 13.69 0.02 -15.46
CA SER A 40 13.29 1.42 -15.64
C SER A 40 11.78 1.57 -15.81
N LEU A 41 11.17 2.39 -14.93
CA LEU A 41 9.75 2.75 -14.96
C LEU A 41 9.48 4.05 -15.75
N ASP A 42 10.50 4.59 -16.42
CA ASP A 42 10.43 5.80 -17.26
C ASP A 42 9.87 7.02 -16.50
N ARG A 43 10.21 7.15 -15.22
CA ARG A 43 9.83 8.27 -14.33
C ARG A 43 10.69 8.27 -13.08
N THR A 44 10.60 9.36 -12.31
CA THR A 44 11.14 9.38 -10.95
C THR A 44 10.31 8.45 -10.07
N VAL A 45 10.98 7.54 -9.36
CA VAL A 45 10.36 6.56 -8.46
C VAL A 45 10.94 6.74 -7.06
N TYR A 46 10.06 7.00 -6.11
CA TYR A 46 10.38 6.96 -4.69
C TYR A 46 9.83 5.69 -4.06
N ALA A 47 10.42 5.25 -2.96
CA ALA A 47 9.87 4.19 -2.13
C ALA A 47 9.90 4.52 -0.63
N ILE A 48 8.83 4.19 0.08
CA ILE A 48 8.72 4.36 1.53
C ILE A 48 8.99 3.02 2.21
N GLN A 49 10.05 2.97 3.02
CA GLN A 49 10.34 1.86 3.95
C GLN A 49 9.58 2.08 5.25
N ASN A 50 9.26 1.00 5.96
CA ASN A 50 8.67 1.11 7.30
C ASN A 50 9.65 1.84 8.25
N PRO A 51 9.33 3.03 8.77
CA PRO A 51 10.21 3.77 9.69
C PRO A 51 10.47 3.01 11.00
N ARG A 52 9.58 2.09 11.37
CA ARG A 52 9.69 1.22 12.55
C ARG A 52 10.28 -0.16 12.25
N PHE A 53 10.81 -0.39 11.05
CA PHE A 53 11.36 -1.70 10.65
C PHE A 53 12.41 -2.22 11.64
N TYR A 54 13.37 -1.38 12.04
CA TYR A 54 14.44 -1.78 12.96
C TYR A 54 14.05 -1.69 14.44
N SER A 55 13.18 -0.73 14.82
CA SER A 55 12.75 -0.60 16.21
C SER A 55 11.76 -1.70 16.61
N GLY A 56 10.98 -2.21 15.65
CA GLY A 56 9.93 -3.19 15.90
C GLY A 56 8.77 -2.63 16.74
N GLU A 57 8.71 -1.31 16.93
CA GLU A 57 7.64 -0.68 17.70
C GLU A 57 6.27 -0.91 17.04
N PRO A 58 5.21 -1.10 17.84
CA PRO A 58 3.87 -1.29 17.31
C PRO A 58 3.31 0.01 16.73
N TRP A 59 2.38 -0.14 15.79
CA TRP A 59 1.54 0.95 15.28
C TRP A 59 0.20 0.93 16.01
N GLU A 60 0.12 1.66 17.12
CA GLU A 60 -1.09 1.70 17.98
C GLU A 60 -2.34 2.19 17.24
N GLY A 61 -2.18 3.07 16.25
CA GLY A 61 -3.24 3.56 15.38
C GLY A 61 -3.37 2.80 14.06
N GLY A 62 -2.63 1.70 13.90
CA GLY A 62 -2.71 0.80 12.75
C GLY A 62 -2.34 1.46 11.40
N LEU A 63 -2.98 1.01 10.32
CA LEU A 63 -2.75 1.56 8.98
C LEU A 63 -3.10 3.06 8.84
N PRO A 64 -4.16 3.59 9.49
CA PRO A 64 -4.41 5.03 9.49
C PRO A 64 -3.25 5.86 10.06
N GLU A 65 -2.56 5.36 11.10
CA GLU A 65 -1.36 5.99 11.65
C GLU A 65 -0.20 5.94 10.66
N MET A 66 0.06 4.79 10.05
CA MET A 66 1.06 4.66 8.98
C MET A 66 0.80 5.65 7.84
N GLY A 67 -0.44 5.74 7.36
CA GLY A 67 -0.82 6.65 6.29
C GLY A 67 -0.55 8.12 6.63
N ARG A 68 -0.77 8.53 7.89
CA ARG A 68 -0.46 9.90 8.34
C ARG A 68 1.03 10.19 8.34
N ILE A 69 1.83 9.27 8.90
CA ILE A 69 3.28 9.42 8.89
C ILE A 69 3.80 9.44 7.45
N TYR A 70 3.29 8.58 6.56
CA TYR A 70 3.79 8.46 5.19
C TYR A 70 3.37 9.65 4.32
N ALA A 71 2.16 10.19 4.52
CA ALA A 71 1.76 11.45 3.91
C ALA A 71 2.67 12.61 4.36
N GLY A 72 3.08 12.63 5.63
CA GLY A 72 4.08 13.58 6.14
C GLY A 72 5.43 13.45 5.43
N LEU A 73 5.95 12.23 5.29
CA LEU A 73 7.21 11.95 4.56
C LEU A 73 7.14 12.40 3.10
N ILE A 74 6.01 12.19 2.42
CA ILE A 74 5.83 12.63 1.04
C ILE A 74 5.87 14.16 0.97
N ARG A 75 5.16 14.84 1.88
CA ARG A 75 5.10 16.31 1.91
C ARG A 75 6.42 16.98 2.24
N SER A 76 7.29 16.32 3.01
CA SER A 76 8.59 16.88 3.38
C SER A 76 9.62 16.82 2.25
N VAL A 77 9.42 15.95 1.25
CA VAL A 77 10.38 15.71 0.17
C VAL A 77 9.86 16.13 -1.20
N LEU A 78 8.60 15.80 -1.52
CA LEU A 78 8.03 16.07 -2.84
C LEU A 78 7.41 17.49 -2.88
N PRO A 79 7.63 18.24 -3.98
CA PRO A 79 6.96 19.52 -4.16
C PRO A 79 5.45 19.34 -4.40
N SER A 80 4.68 20.41 -4.26
CA SER A 80 3.29 20.44 -4.72
C SER A 80 3.20 20.08 -6.21
N GLY A 81 2.16 19.33 -6.59
CA GLY A 81 1.99 18.84 -7.95
C GLY A 81 1.43 17.41 -8.02
N PRO A 82 1.30 16.85 -9.23
CA PRO A 82 0.77 15.52 -9.41
C PRO A 82 1.76 14.45 -8.96
N ILE A 83 1.24 13.40 -8.33
CA ILE A 83 1.94 12.15 -8.05
C ILE A 83 1.04 10.95 -8.36
N ILE A 84 1.65 9.80 -8.56
CA ILE A 84 0.99 8.50 -8.52
C ILE A 84 1.46 7.79 -7.26
N LEU A 85 0.52 7.20 -6.52
CA LEU A 85 0.84 6.33 -5.39
C LEU A 85 0.80 4.87 -5.86
N GLY A 86 1.47 3.98 -5.15
CA GLY A 86 1.33 2.56 -5.39
C GLY A 86 2.00 1.72 -4.34
N GLY A 87 1.85 0.41 -4.48
CA GLY A 87 2.56 -0.52 -3.63
C GLY A 87 2.08 -1.95 -3.84
N TRP A 88 2.97 -2.88 -3.53
CA TRP A 88 2.68 -4.29 -3.50
C TRP A 88 2.02 -4.71 -2.19
N SER A 89 1.01 -5.57 -2.29
CA SER A 89 0.35 -6.17 -1.12
C SER A 89 -0.22 -5.09 -0.18
N LEU A 90 0.22 -5.06 1.08
CA LEU A 90 -0.14 -4.01 2.06
C LEU A 90 0.07 -2.58 1.54
N GLY A 91 1.09 -2.34 0.70
CA GLY A 91 1.42 -1.02 0.19
C GLY A 91 0.28 -0.37 -0.61
N GLY A 92 -0.53 -1.17 -1.31
CA GLY A 92 -1.73 -0.67 -1.99
C GLY A 92 -2.80 -0.17 -1.02
N MET A 93 -3.00 -0.86 0.11
CA MET A 93 -3.94 -0.43 1.16
C MET A 93 -3.46 0.86 1.84
N ILE A 94 -2.17 0.95 2.17
CA ILE A 94 -1.60 2.16 2.77
C ILE A 94 -1.66 3.33 1.78
N SER A 95 -1.55 3.08 0.47
CA SER A 95 -1.70 4.12 -0.56
C SER A 95 -3.09 4.78 -0.52
N LEU A 96 -4.15 4.05 -0.18
CA LEU A 96 -5.48 4.64 0.04
C LEU A 96 -5.52 5.59 1.24
N GLU A 97 -4.88 5.20 2.35
CA GLU A 97 -4.76 6.07 3.53
C GLU A 97 -4.01 7.36 3.21
N VAL A 98 -2.84 7.22 2.58
CA VAL A 98 -2.01 8.35 2.17
C VAL A 98 -2.78 9.28 1.22
N ALA A 99 -3.46 8.73 0.20
CA ALA A 99 -4.26 9.52 -0.72
C ALA A 99 -5.37 10.29 -0.02
N SER A 100 -6.07 9.65 0.91
CA SER A 100 -7.14 10.25 1.70
C SER A 100 -6.63 11.47 2.47
N ILE A 101 -5.46 11.34 3.10
CA ILE A 101 -4.84 12.38 3.93
C ILE A 101 -4.31 13.53 3.07
N LEU A 102 -3.56 13.24 2.00
CA LEU A 102 -3.00 14.26 1.11
C LEU A 102 -4.10 15.12 0.47
N ALA A 103 -5.21 14.50 0.05
CA ALA A 103 -6.36 15.19 -0.53
C ALA A 103 -7.02 16.22 0.41
N ARG A 104 -6.78 16.12 1.72
CA ARG A 104 -7.31 17.06 2.73
C ARG A 104 -6.29 18.04 3.28
N THR A 105 -5.00 17.77 3.10
CA THR A 105 -3.94 18.44 3.88
C THR A 105 -2.83 19.06 3.05
N SER A 106 -2.82 18.86 1.73
CA SER A 106 -1.74 19.33 0.87
C SER A 106 -2.22 19.71 -0.53
N ASP A 107 -1.37 20.45 -1.24
CA ASP A 107 -1.53 20.74 -2.67
C ASP A 107 -0.93 19.65 -3.57
N ILE A 108 -0.53 18.50 -2.99
CA ILE A 108 -0.09 17.33 -3.74
C ILE A 108 -1.33 16.62 -4.29
N GLN A 109 -1.38 16.47 -5.61
CA GLN A 109 -2.49 15.86 -6.30
C GLN A 109 -2.19 14.38 -6.59
N VAL A 110 -2.90 13.47 -5.92
CA VAL A 110 -2.82 12.05 -6.24
C VAL A 110 -3.66 11.78 -7.50
N LEU A 111 -3.01 11.55 -8.64
CA LEU A 111 -3.69 11.26 -9.91
C LEU A 111 -4.35 9.87 -9.92
N GLY A 112 -3.75 8.92 -9.20
CA GLY A 112 -4.27 7.56 -9.10
C GLY A 112 -3.35 6.65 -8.27
N ILE A 113 -3.76 5.39 -8.15
CA ILE A 113 -3.05 4.36 -7.39
C ILE A 113 -2.72 3.15 -8.28
N VAL A 114 -1.50 2.66 -8.22
CA VAL A 114 -1.12 1.34 -8.77
C VAL A 114 -1.06 0.33 -7.63
N MET A 115 -2.07 -0.53 -7.55
CA MET A 115 -2.08 -1.65 -6.61
C MET A 115 -1.41 -2.86 -7.25
N ILE A 116 -0.36 -3.38 -6.65
CA ILE A 116 0.33 -4.58 -7.15
C ILE A 116 -0.08 -5.74 -6.25
N ASP A 117 -0.94 -6.61 -6.76
CA ASP A 117 -1.48 -7.79 -6.11
C ASP A 117 -2.01 -7.55 -4.67
N SER A 118 -2.61 -6.38 -4.45
CA SER A 118 -3.19 -5.99 -3.17
C SER A 118 -4.60 -6.55 -3.06
N ILE A 119 -4.83 -7.50 -2.15
CA ILE A 119 -6.16 -8.03 -1.86
C ILE A 119 -6.96 -7.08 -0.95
N ASN A 120 -8.29 -7.10 -1.06
CA ASN A 120 -9.15 -6.41 -0.10
C ASN A 120 -9.19 -7.21 1.22
N PRO A 121 -8.64 -6.70 2.34
CA PRO A 121 -8.58 -7.44 3.60
C PRO A 121 -9.94 -7.55 4.31
N LEU A 122 -10.94 -6.77 3.87
CA LEU A 122 -12.27 -6.70 4.48
C LEU A 122 -13.21 -7.79 3.97
N ASN A 123 -12.76 -8.57 2.97
CA ASN A 123 -13.58 -9.60 2.36
C ASN A 123 -13.91 -10.70 3.39
N ALA A 124 -15.20 -11.00 3.57
CA ALA A 124 -15.67 -11.97 4.54
C ALA A 124 -15.19 -13.41 4.24
N ALA A 125 -14.86 -13.73 2.99
CA ALA A 125 -14.29 -15.02 2.62
C ALA A 125 -12.94 -15.26 3.31
N ILE A 126 -12.14 -14.21 3.59
CA ILE A 126 -10.87 -14.32 4.33
C ILE A 126 -11.09 -14.88 5.74
N GLN A 127 -12.20 -14.53 6.39
CA GLN A 127 -12.51 -14.96 7.75
C GLN A 127 -13.02 -16.40 7.83
N SER A 128 -13.49 -16.96 6.71
CA SER A 128 -14.11 -18.29 6.64
C SER A 128 -13.27 -19.32 5.89
N ALA A 129 -12.21 -18.90 5.20
CA ALA A 129 -11.33 -19.79 4.44
C ALA A 129 -10.40 -20.63 5.34
N ASN A 130 -10.08 -21.83 4.87
CA ASN A 130 -9.01 -22.65 5.45
C ASN A 130 -7.64 -22.10 5.00
N VAL A 131 -7.18 -21.06 5.69
CA VAL A 131 -5.93 -20.38 5.36
C VAL A 131 -4.73 -21.18 5.88
N ALA A 132 -3.87 -21.64 4.96
CA ALA A 132 -2.61 -22.26 5.33
C ALA A 132 -1.72 -21.26 6.09
N PRO A 133 -0.98 -21.68 7.12
CA PRO A 133 0.03 -20.82 7.73
C PRO A 133 1.03 -20.36 6.67
N HIS A 134 1.14 -19.05 6.47
CA HIS A 134 2.11 -18.53 5.52
C HIS A 134 3.52 -18.75 6.08
N GLN A 135 4.34 -19.51 5.35
CA GLN A 135 5.78 -19.58 5.58
C GLN A 135 6.45 -18.61 4.63
N VAL A 136 7.08 -17.57 5.18
CA VAL A 136 7.90 -16.66 4.38
C VAL A 136 9.12 -17.46 3.93
N GLU A 137 9.27 -17.64 2.62
CA GLU A 137 10.46 -18.23 2.04
C GLU A 137 11.54 -17.15 1.94
N TYR A 138 12.68 -17.41 2.59
CA TYR A 138 13.83 -16.52 2.57
C TYR A 138 14.95 -17.15 1.76
N ASP A 139 15.64 -16.31 0.99
CA ASP A 139 16.89 -16.70 0.34
C ASP A 139 17.91 -17.19 1.39
N GLU A 140 18.73 -18.18 1.00
CA GLU A 140 19.72 -18.81 1.88
C GLU A 140 20.71 -17.80 2.48
N HIS A 141 20.97 -16.69 1.79
CA HIS A 141 21.87 -15.62 2.22
C HIS A 141 21.18 -14.52 3.04
N THR A 142 19.86 -14.56 3.21
CA THR A 142 19.14 -13.59 4.04
C THR A 142 19.56 -13.78 5.50
N ARG A 143 20.11 -12.73 6.12
CA ARG A 143 20.58 -12.78 7.52
C ARG A 143 19.45 -13.16 8.49
N PRO A 144 19.70 -14.01 9.50
CA PRO A 144 18.68 -14.40 10.48
C PRO A 144 17.96 -13.21 11.12
N GLU A 145 18.69 -12.15 11.45
CA GLU A 145 18.13 -10.92 12.03
C GLU A 145 17.15 -10.24 11.08
N THR A 146 17.48 -10.18 9.78
CA THR A 146 16.57 -9.64 8.75
C THR A 146 15.30 -10.48 8.64
N ARG A 147 15.41 -11.81 8.71
CA ARG A 147 14.24 -12.72 8.68
C ARG A 147 13.33 -12.46 9.87
N GLU A 148 13.88 -12.22 11.05
CA GLU A 148 13.10 -11.91 12.25
C GLU A 148 12.36 -10.56 12.12
N LEU A 149 13.06 -9.51 11.69
CA LEU A 149 12.46 -8.18 11.50
C LEU A 149 11.32 -8.19 10.47
N VAL A 150 11.53 -8.84 9.31
CA VAL A 150 10.50 -9.01 8.27
C VAL A 150 9.31 -9.81 8.81
N SER A 151 9.57 -10.90 9.53
CA SER A 151 8.51 -11.72 10.13
C SER A 151 7.68 -10.94 11.16
N ASN A 152 8.31 -10.07 11.95
CA ASN A 152 7.61 -9.21 12.91
C ASN A 152 6.76 -8.15 12.19
N CYS A 153 7.28 -7.52 11.14
CA CYS A 153 6.51 -6.60 10.31
C CYS A 153 5.29 -7.29 9.67
N MET A 154 5.47 -8.48 9.09
CA MET A 154 4.39 -9.26 8.48
C MET A 154 3.28 -9.59 9.49
N LYS A 155 3.63 -10.00 10.72
CA LYS A 155 2.66 -10.26 11.78
C LYS A 155 1.85 -9.01 12.13
N MET A 156 2.52 -7.88 12.30
CA MET A 156 1.83 -6.60 12.56
C MET A 156 0.93 -6.20 11.39
N ALA A 157 1.41 -6.32 10.15
CA ALA A 157 0.65 -6.02 8.95
C ALA A 157 -0.65 -6.82 8.86
N VAL A 158 -0.59 -8.13 9.13
CA VAL A 158 -1.76 -9.01 9.14
C VAL A 158 -2.77 -8.59 10.21
N ALA A 159 -2.31 -8.28 11.42
CA ALA A 159 -3.17 -7.83 12.51
C ALA A 159 -3.85 -6.49 12.16
N MET A 160 -3.07 -5.47 11.78
CA MET A 160 -3.58 -4.15 11.41
C MET A 160 -4.55 -4.18 10.23
N SER A 161 -4.30 -5.05 9.25
CA SER A 161 -5.19 -5.21 8.09
C SER A 161 -6.55 -5.79 8.48
N SER A 162 -6.58 -6.63 9.52
CA SER A 162 -7.81 -7.29 9.97
C SER A 162 -8.70 -6.33 10.78
N ASP A 163 -8.10 -5.39 11.51
CA ASP A 163 -8.79 -4.34 12.28
C ASP A 163 -8.97 -3.03 11.49
N TRP A 164 -8.68 -3.05 10.19
CA TRP A 164 -8.62 -1.84 9.39
C TRP A 164 -10.01 -1.22 9.17
N ILE A 165 -10.19 0.02 9.61
CA ILE A 165 -11.32 0.86 9.21
C ILE A 165 -10.85 1.69 8.02
N PRO A 166 -11.23 1.36 6.78
CA PRO A 166 -10.66 1.99 5.59
C PRO A 166 -11.12 3.45 5.44
N PRO A 167 -10.43 4.26 4.62
CA PRO A 167 -10.89 5.60 4.29
C PRO A 167 -12.31 5.57 3.71
N VAL A 168 -13.08 6.62 4.01
CA VAL A 168 -14.34 6.89 3.32
C VAL A 168 -14.16 8.01 2.31
N TRP A 169 -14.90 7.90 1.21
CA TRP A 169 -14.80 8.81 0.09
C TRP A 169 -16.15 9.45 -0.20
N LYS A 170 -16.13 10.49 -1.03
CA LYS A 170 -17.32 11.18 -1.52
C LYS A 170 -18.33 10.18 -2.07
N GLY A 171 -19.57 10.27 -1.60
CA GLY A 171 -20.66 9.38 -2.02
C GLY A 171 -20.83 8.14 -1.13
N CYS A 172 -20.05 7.99 -0.05
CA CYS A 172 -20.27 6.92 0.93
C CYS A 172 -21.68 7.00 1.53
N GLY A 173 -22.48 5.94 1.32
CA GLY A 173 -23.82 5.80 1.90
C GLY A 173 -23.83 5.16 3.29
N ASP A 174 -22.75 4.51 3.69
CA ASP A 174 -22.64 3.78 4.96
C ASP A 174 -22.37 4.73 6.14
N GLN A 175 -23.42 5.08 6.87
CA GLN A 175 -23.35 5.97 8.03
C GLN A 175 -22.61 5.36 9.22
N ASP A 176 -22.63 4.04 9.38
CA ASP A 176 -21.91 3.37 10.46
C ASP A 176 -20.40 3.44 10.20
N LEU A 177 -19.96 3.10 8.98
CA LEU A 177 -18.56 3.22 8.58
C LEU A 177 -18.06 4.67 8.74
N ILE A 178 -18.84 5.66 8.30
CA ILE A 178 -18.52 7.08 8.48
C ILE A 178 -18.33 7.42 9.97
N GLY A 179 -19.26 6.98 10.83
CA GLY A 179 -19.21 7.23 12.27
C GLY A 179 -17.98 6.60 12.92
N ARG A 180 -17.71 5.31 12.64
CA ARG A 180 -16.55 4.58 13.15
C ARG A 180 -15.25 5.22 12.69
N ARG A 181 -15.13 5.58 11.40
CA ARG A 181 -13.96 6.24 10.84
C ARG A 181 -13.72 7.61 11.49
N LYS A 182 -14.75 8.44 11.62
CA LYS A 182 -14.65 9.76 12.28
C LYS A 182 -14.18 9.64 13.73
N ALA A 183 -14.73 8.70 14.49
CA ALA A 183 -14.34 8.46 15.89
C ALA A 183 -12.89 7.97 16.02
N MET A 184 -12.47 7.06 15.14
CA MET A 184 -11.09 6.56 15.06
C MET A 184 -10.12 7.70 14.72
N GLU A 185 -10.42 8.52 13.70
CA GLU A 185 -9.55 9.63 13.31
C GLU A 185 -9.40 10.68 14.42
N ALA A 186 -10.47 10.98 15.15
CA ALA A 186 -10.44 11.89 16.30
C ALA A 186 -9.56 11.33 17.44
N THR A 187 -9.68 10.04 17.73
CA THR A 187 -8.84 9.36 18.72
C THR A 187 -7.38 9.43 18.31
N LEU A 188 -7.08 9.13 17.04
CA LEU A 188 -5.71 9.16 16.53
C LEU A 188 -5.11 10.56 16.60
N SER A 189 -5.85 11.60 16.16
CA SER A 189 -5.37 12.99 16.23
C SER A 189 -5.08 13.46 17.66
N SER A 190 -5.85 12.98 18.65
CA SER A 190 -5.57 13.31 20.07
C SER A 190 -4.29 12.66 20.62
N ARG A 191 -3.87 11.51 20.08
CA ARG A 191 -2.73 10.72 20.61
C ARG A 191 -1.42 11.06 19.92
N MET A 192 -1.44 11.33 18.62
CA MET A 192 -0.22 11.52 17.82
C MET A 192 0.74 12.58 18.40
N PRO A 193 0.30 13.77 18.86
CA PRO A 193 1.23 14.76 19.42
C PRO A 193 2.01 14.26 20.64
N ALA A 194 1.39 13.44 21.50
CA ALA A 194 2.06 12.88 22.68
C ALA A 194 3.07 11.79 22.32
N GLN A 195 2.78 11.02 21.27
CA GLN A 195 3.62 9.90 20.81
C GLN A 195 4.79 10.35 19.93
N TYR A 196 4.61 11.43 19.16
CA TYR A 196 5.58 11.87 18.15
C TYR A 196 6.19 13.25 18.43
N GLY A 197 5.66 14.04 19.39
CA GLY A 197 6.28 15.29 19.85
C GLY A 197 6.68 16.26 18.73
N ASN A 198 7.85 16.91 18.88
CA ASN A 198 8.45 17.84 17.92
C ASN A 198 9.06 17.17 16.67
N SER A 199 8.89 15.86 16.44
CA SER A 199 9.58 15.12 15.35
C SER A 199 8.97 15.35 13.96
N CYS A 200 7.71 15.75 13.87
CA CYS A 200 7.14 16.46 12.72
C CYS A 200 6.47 17.74 13.24
N SER A 201 6.34 18.76 12.41
CA SER A 201 5.69 19.99 12.83
C SER A 201 4.25 19.69 13.29
N VAL A 202 3.82 20.28 14.41
CA VAL A 202 2.49 20.02 15.04
C VAL A 202 1.33 20.22 14.05
N THR A 203 1.54 21.04 13.01
CA THR A 203 0.61 21.29 11.90
C THR A 203 0.42 20.12 10.92
N GLU A 204 1.30 19.12 10.94
CA GLU A 204 1.24 17.95 10.05
C GLU A 204 0.59 16.73 10.71
N MET A 205 0.57 16.67 12.04
CA MET A 205 0.06 15.52 12.79
C MET A 205 -1.44 15.59 13.09
N ASP A 206 -2.01 16.80 13.15
CA ASP A 206 -3.45 16.98 13.28
C ASP A 206 -4.12 17.04 11.90
N VAL A 207 -4.75 15.94 11.52
CA VAL A 207 -5.55 15.84 10.30
C VAL A 207 -7.02 15.78 10.72
N PRO A 208 -7.73 16.93 10.78
CA PRO A 208 -9.12 16.93 11.21
C PRO A 208 -10.00 16.24 10.17
N TRP A 209 -10.98 15.49 10.68
CA TRP A 209 -12.07 14.97 9.86
C TRP A 209 -12.78 16.12 9.14
N ARG A 210 -13.16 15.90 7.88
CA ARG A 210 -13.96 16.85 7.10
C ARG A 210 -15.25 16.18 6.67
N ASP A 211 -16.37 16.90 6.84
CA ASP A 211 -17.68 16.40 6.40
C ASP A 211 -17.79 16.39 4.87
N ILE A 212 -17.02 17.23 4.18
CA ILE A 212 -16.81 17.14 2.73
C ILE A 212 -15.67 16.15 2.48
N LEU A 213 -16.04 14.95 2.03
CA LEU A 213 -15.09 13.87 1.73
C LEU A 213 -14.44 14.03 0.34
N PRO A 214 -13.17 13.62 0.19
CA PRO A 214 -12.49 13.62 -1.10
C PRO A 214 -13.04 12.53 -2.03
N THR A 215 -12.85 12.69 -3.35
CA THR A 215 -13.11 11.62 -4.32
C THR A 215 -12.01 10.56 -4.21
N VAL A 216 -12.38 9.29 -4.30
CA VAL A 216 -11.40 8.18 -4.36
C VAL A 216 -10.56 8.28 -5.64
N PRO A 217 -9.23 8.16 -5.58
CA PRO A 217 -8.41 8.15 -6.80
C PRO A 217 -8.71 6.93 -7.69
N PRO A 218 -8.67 7.08 -9.03
CA PRO A 218 -8.73 5.92 -9.92
C PRO A 218 -7.54 5.00 -9.64
N THR A 219 -7.79 3.70 -9.69
CA THR A 219 -6.82 2.68 -9.31
C THR A 219 -6.66 1.66 -10.43
N VAL A 220 -5.42 1.37 -10.81
CA VAL A 220 -5.08 0.25 -11.68
C VAL A 220 -4.59 -0.89 -10.79
N LEU A 221 -5.20 -2.07 -10.93
CA LEU A 221 -4.82 -3.27 -10.20
C LEU A 221 -3.99 -4.18 -11.11
N LEU A 222 -2.73 -4.41 -10.72
CA LEU A 222 -1.91 -5.47 -11.31
C LEU A 222 -2.15 -6.76 -10.52
N ARG A 223 -2.65 -7.81 -11.14
CA ARG A 223 -3.09 -9.05 -10.50
C ARG A 223 -2.18 -10.21 -10.91
N CYS A 224 -1.66 -10.94 -9.94
CA CYS A 224 -0.94 -12.19 -10.18
C CYS A 224 -1.87 -13.23 -10.82
N ASN A 225 -1.35 -13.98 -11.80
CA ASN A 225 -2.08 -14.99 -12.54
C ASN A 225 -1.92 -16.42 -12.00
N GLU A 226 -1.04 -16.62 -11.00
CA GLU A 226 -0.85 -17.90 -10.32
C GLU A 226 -1.24 -17.85 -8.85
N TYR A 227 -1.55 -19.02 -8.30
CA TYR A 227 -1.76 -19.25 -6.87
C TYR A 227 -0.42 -19.51 -6.19
N VAL A 228 -0.29 -19.05 -4.94
CA VAL A 228 0.83 -19.39 -4.07
C VAL A 228 0.80 -20.91 -3.80
N PRO A 229 1.87 -21.65 -4.11
CA PRO A 229 1.95 -23.08 -3.81
C PRO A 229 1.86 -23.34 -2.30
N ILE A 230 1.09 -24.34 -1.89
CA ILE A 230 0.93 -24.71 -0.48
C ILE A 230 1.47 -26.10 -0.25
N SER A 231 2.59 -26.16 0.46
CA SER A 231 3.23 -27.39 0.90
C SER A 231 2.69 -27.81 2.27
N SER A 232 1.40 -28.16 2.37
CA SER A 232 0.81 -28.60 3.65
C SER A 232 0.20 -30.00 3.56
N PRO A 233 0.39 -30.86 4.58
CA PRO A 233 -0.42 -32.08 4.76
C PRO A 233 -1.87 -31.79 5.18
N GLU A 234 -2.25 -30.52 5.42
CA GLU A 234 -3.59 -30.08 5.83
C GLU A 234 -4.59 -30.01 4.66
N GLY A 235 -4.95 -31.18 4.12
CA GLY A 235 -6.13 -31.34 3.27
C GLY A 235 -6.06 -30.69 1.88
N CYS A 236 -6.85 -31.21 0.94
CA CYS A 236 -6.87 -30.81 -0.46
C CYS A 236 -7.40 -29.38 -0.75
N ASN A 237 -7.77 -28.60 0.27
CA ASN A 237 -8.51 -27.34 0.12
C ASN A 237 -7.88 -26.14 0.89
N ALA A 238 -6.65 -26.26 1.41
CA ALA A 238 -5.98 -25.11 2.03
C ALA A 238 -5.63 -24.05 0.96
N VAL A 239 -5.70 -22.77 1.31
CA VAL A 239 -5.36 -21.64 0.42
C VAL A 239 -4.46 -20.63 1.13
N SER A 240 -3.61 -19.91 0.39
CA SER A 240 -2.83 -18.81 0.93
C SER A 240 -3.75 -17.63 1.23
N ARG A 241 -3.47 -16.87 2.30
CA ARG A 241 -4.30 -15.71 2.69
C ARG A 241 -4.51 -14.73 1.52
N VAL A 242 -3.46 -14.52 0.73
CA VAL A 242 -3.45 -13.61 -0.42
C VAL A 242 -4.15 -14.16 -1.66
N ASP A 243 -4.56 -15.43 -1.63
CA ASP A 243 -5.28 -16.07 -2.74
C ASP A 243 -6.74 -16.40 -2.41
N VAL A 244 -7.23 -16.07 -1.21
CA VAL A 244 -8.63 -16.32 -0.84
C VAL A 244 -9.61 -15.68 -1.84
N CYS A 245 -9.26 -14.49 -2.34
CA CYS A 245 -10.05 -13.76 -3.33
C CYS A 245 -9.47 -13.89 -4.75
N ARG A 246 -8.57 -14.84 -5.02
CA ARG A 246 -7.88 -14.93 -6.33
C ARG A 246 -8.85 -15.12 -7.48
N GLU A 247 -9.95 -15.86 -7.29
CA GLU A 247 -11.00 -16.02 -8.30
C GLU A 247 -11.82 -14.75 -8.55
N MET A 248 -11.77 -13.77 -7.65
CA MET A 248 -12.47 -12.49 -7.84
C MET A 248 -11.65 -11.57 -8.77
N PRO A 249 -12.25 -10.99 -9.83
CA PRO A 249 -11.52 -10.18 -10.81
C PRO A 249 -10.73 -9.02 -10.20
N ARG A 250 -11.26 -8.39 -9.14
CA ARG A 250 -10.62 -7.27 -8.44
C ARG A 250 -10.14 -7.65 -7.05
N LEU A 251 -9.81 -8.93 -6.82
CA LEU A 251 -9.23 -9.42 -5.56
C LEU A 251 -10.02 -9.00 -4.31
N GLY A 252 -11.36 -8.99 -4.42
CA GLY A 252 -12.27 -8.65 -3.33
C GLY A 252 -12.59 -7.16 -3.23
N TRP A 253 -11.95 -6.27 -3.99
CA TRP A 253 -12.23 -4.82 -3.96
C TRP A 253 -13.62 -4.46 -4.49
N GLU A 254 -14.33 -5.37 -5.13
CA GLU A 254 -15.76 -5.26 -5.45
C GLU A 254 -16.61 -4.94 -4.21
N GLU A 255 -16.20 -5.48 -3.05
CA GLU A 255 -16.92 -5.32 -1.78
C GLU A 255 -16.57 -4.01 -1.06
N TYR A 256 -15.61 -3.22 -1.54
CA TYR A 256 -15.22 -1.97 -0.90
C TYR A 256 -16.29 -0.87 -1.04
N GLY A 257 -17.23 -1.02 -1.98
CA GLY A 257 -18.35 -0.09 -2.16
C GLY A 257 -18.02 1.16 -3.00
N TYR A 258 -16.82 1.22 -3.59
CA TYR A 258 -16.41 2.26 -4.52
C TYR A 258 -15.92 1.63 -5.83
N ASP A 259 -16.36 2.18 -6.97
CA ASP A 259 -15.85 1.77 -8.28
C ASP A 259 -14.51 2.46 -8.59
N MET A 260 -13.50 2.18 -7.77
CA MET A 260 -12.17 2.80 -7.87
C MET A 260 -11.23 2.05 -8.81
N ILE A 261 -11.40 0.72 -8.95
CA ILE A 261 -10.55 -0.10 -9.83
C ILE A 261 -11.01 0.12 -11.28
N SER A 262 -10.34 1.04 -11.98
CA SER A 262 -10.68 1.41 -13.35
C SER A 262 -10.13 0.41 -14.38
N THR A 263 -9.06 -0.32 -14.04
CA THR A 263 -8.44 -1.32 -14.91
C THR A 263 -7.80 -2.41 -14.07
N VAL A 264 -7.94 -3.66 -14.53
CA VAL A 264 -7.22 -4.83 -14.00
C VAL A 264 -6.29 -5.34 -15.11
N MET A 265 -5.03 -5.57 -14.78
CA MET A 265 -3.99 -6.08 -15.69
C MET A 265 -3.33 -7.28 -15.02
N ASP A 266 -3.08 -8.34 -15.77
CA ASP A 266 -2.39 -9.51 -15.21
C ASP A 266 -0.86 -9.31 -15.21
N ILE A 267 -0.20 -9.83 -14.18
CA ILE A 267 1.26 -9.94 -14.06
C ILE A 267 1.64 -11.40 -13.79
N PRO A 268 2.84 -11.84 -14.23
CA PRO A 268 3.25 -13.23 -14.09
C PRO A 268 3.56 -13.61 -12.63
N GLY A 269 3.38 -14.90 -12.33
CA GLY A 269 3.71 -15.49 -11.05
C GLY A 269 2.60 -15.41 -10.01
N HIS A 270 2.94 -15.78 -8.79
CA HIS A 270 2.10 -15.70 -7.60
C HIS A 270 2.58 -14.57 -6.68
N HIS A 271 1.78 -14.24 -5.66
CA HIS A 271 2.00 -13.08 -4.80
C HIS A 271 3.44 -12.88 -4.28
N PHE A 272 4.17 -13.96 -3.98
CA PHE A 272 5.50 -13.92 -3.35
C PHE A 272 6.68 -14.04 -4.32
N ASN A 273 6.46 -14.27 -5.61
CA ASN A 273 7.55 -14.39 -6.60
C ASN A 273 7.48 -13.34 -7.72
N ILE A 274 6.64 -12.30 -7.57
CA ILE A 274 6.48 -11.22 -8.56
C ILE A 274 7.82 -10.55 -8.91
N PHE A 275 8.72 -10.45 -7.93
CA PHE A 275 10.05 -9.84 -8.11
C PHE A 275 11.15 -10.86 -8.43
N ALA A 276 10.79 -12.10 -8.78
CA ALA A 276 11.76 -13.06 -9.31
C ALA A 276 12.30 -12.57 -10.66
N LYS A 277 13.56 -12.89 -10.94
CA LYS A 277 14.29 -12.40 -12.12
C LYS A 277 13.51 -12.55 -13.43
N ASP A 278 12.86 -13.69 -13.61
CA ASP A 278 12.14 -14.03 -14.85
C ASP A 278 10.83 -13.24 -15.03
N HIS A 279 10.38 -12.51 -14.00
CA HIS A 279 9.15 -11.71 -14.02
C HIS A 279 9.39 -10.20 -14.12
N LEU A 280 10.60 -9.72 -13.81
CA LEU A 280 10.91 -8.29 -13.64
C LEU A 280 10.59 -7.45 -14.89
N ASP A 281 10.95 -7.93 -16.09
CA ASP A 281 10.69 -7.21 -17.34
C ASP A 281 9.20 -6.95 -17.56
N GLU A 282 8.37 -7.97 -17.37
CA GLU A 282 6.93 -7.91 -17.59
C GLU A 282 6.26 -7.08 -16.48
N VAL A 283 6.61 -7.32 -15.21
CA VAL A 283 6.07 -6.57 -14.07
C VAL A 283 6.38 -5.08 -14.21
N SER A 284 7.63 -4.71 -14.50
CA SER A 284 8.01 -3.31 -14.75
C SER A 284 7.26 -2.70 -15.93
N SER A 285 7.05 -3.48 -17.00
CA SER A 285 6.28 -3.02 -18.17
C SER A 285 4.81 -2.77 -17.83
N GLN A 286 4.19 -3.63 -17.02
CA GLN A 286 2.81 -3.45 -16.56
C GLN A 286 2.69 -2.27 -15.59
N VAL A 287 3.64 -2.05 -14.68
CA VAL A 287 3.67 -0.86 -13.82
C VAL A 287 3.79 0.43 -14.65
N LYS A 288 4.65 0.45 -15.67
CA LYS A 288 4.74 1.59 -16.61
C LYS A 288 3.43 1.87 -17.31
N LEU A 289 2.79 0.83 -17.83
CA LEU A 289 1.52 0.96 -18.53
C LEU A 289 0.41 1.45 -17.59
N ALA A 290 0.34 0.93 -16.37
CA ALA A 290 -0.59 1.37 -15.34
C ALA A 290 -0.45 2.87 -15.04
N CYS A 291 0.79 3.36 -14.88
CA CYS A 291 1.04 4.79 -14.65
C CYS A 291 0.57 5.64 -15.83
N ARG A 292 0.84 5.22 -17.07
CA ARG A 292 0.39 5.93 -18.29
C ARG A 292 -1.14 5.94 -18.42
N LEU A 293 -1.82 4.88 -18.00
CA LEU A 293 -3.29 4.83 -17.99
C LEU A 293 -3.87 5.83 -16.98
N ILE A 294 -3.27 5.93 -15.79
CA ILE A 294 -3.66 6.91 -14.77
C ILE A 294 -3.47 8.34 -15.29
N GLU A 295 -2.31 8.64 -15.89
CA GLU A 295 -2.03 9.96 -16.47
C GLU A 295 -3.05 10.35 -17.55
N ARG A 296 -3.44 9.41 -18.41
CA ARG A 296 -4.45 9.65 -19.45
C ARG A 296 -5.86 9.85 -18.91
N ALA A 297 -6.20 9.24 -17.78
CA ALA A 297 -7.51 9.40 -17.15
C ALA A 297 -7.63 10.70 -16.35
N GLY A 298 -6.49 11.28 -15.92
CA GLY A 298 -6.43 12.55 -15.20
C GLY A 298 -6.35 13.80 -16.08
N LEU A 299 -6.16 13.64 -17.40
CA LEU A 299 -6.23 14.69 -18.43
C LEU A 299 -7.67 14.85 -18.95
#